data_AF-A0A4Y2A1X7-F1
#
_entry.id   AF-A0A4Y2A1X7-F1
#
_cell.length_a   1.000
_cell.length_b   1.000
_cell.length_c   1.000
_cell.angle_alpha   90.00
_cell.angle_beta   90.00
_cell.angle_gamma   90.00
#
_symmetry.space_group_name_H-M   'P 1'
#
loop_
_entity.id
_entity.type
_entity.pdbx_description
1 polymer ?
#
loop_
_entity_poly.entity_id
_entity_poly.type
_entity_poly.pdbx_seq_one_letter_code
_entity_poly.pdbx_strand_id
1 'polypeptide(L)'
;MKAEGLSEKNESEWEQTNSDAIAYIKLSLSDEQILQFAAESNAKILWNKIKSTFTGQTEDRKIDTGNELKNLKINSNESANDYIARARSIATKCHSLGLDFSPRELIYYTVRGLKGKFVEVRDILKT
;
A
#
# COMPACT_ATOMS: atom_id res chain seq x y z
N MET A 1 11.93 21.25 -13.96
CA MET A 1 11.34 22.49 -14.49
C MET A 1 11.76 23.61 -13.55
N LYS A 2 12.64 24.50 -14.03
CA LYS A 2 13.16 25.67 -13.29
C LYS A 2 12.11 26.80 -13.36
N ALA A 3 12.05 27.68 -12.38
CA ALA A 3 11.26 28.90 -12.49
C ALA A 3 12.05 29.92 -13.34
N GLU A 4 11.44 30.45 -14.40
CA GLU A 4 12.08 31.47 -15.25
C GLU A 4 12.18 32.81 -14.49
N GLY A 5 13.34 33.47 -14.54
CA GLY A 5 13.54 34.84 -14.00
C GLY A 5 14.14 34.94 -12.59
N LEU A 6 14.85 33.93 -12.08
CA LEU A 6 15.55 34.00 -10.79
C LEU A 6 16.84 34.84 -10.88
N SER A 7 17.13 35.65 -9.86
CA SER A 7 18.45 36.27 -9.69
C SER A 7 19.52 35.20 -9.41
N GLU A 8 20.80 35.46 -9.67
CA GLU A 8 21.91 34.51 -9.45
C GLU A 8 21.93 33.92 -8.03
N LYS A 9 21.63 34.74 -7.01
CA LYS A 9 21.51 34.29 -5.63
C LYS A 9 20.37 33.29 -5.44
N ASN A 10 19.21 33.56 -6.04
CA ASN A 10 18.05 32.68 -5.94
C ASN A 10 18.22 31.41 -6.78
N GLU A 11 19.07 31.43 -7.80
CA GLU A 11 19.44 30.25 -8.60
C GLU A 11 20.28 29.28 -7.77
N SER A 12 21.32 29.77 -7.09
CA SER A 12 22.17 28.94 -6.22
C SER A 12 21.37 28.31 -5.06
N GLU A 13 20.50 29.08 -4.41
CA GLU A 13 19.62 28.57 -3.35
C GLU A 13 18.66 27.48 -3.86
N TRP A 14 18.14 27.62 -5.08
CA TRP A 14 17.26 26.63 -5.71
C TRP A 14 18.02 25.33 -6.04
N GLU A 15 19.24 25.44 -6.58
CA GLU A 15 20.07 24.28 -6.92
C GLU A 15 20.46 23.47 -5.68
N GLN A 16 20.81 24.17 -4.59
CA GLN A 16 21.10 23.52 -3.31
C GLN A 16 19.87 22.77 -2.78
N THR A 17 18.72 23.45 -2.73
CA THR A 17 17.46 22.85 -2.27
C THR A 17 17.05 21.64 -3.11
N ASN A 18 17.22 21.72 -4.44
CA ASN A 18 16.95 20.62 -5.35
C ASN A 18 17.88 19.43 -5.11
N SER A 19 19.17 19.68 -4.91
CA SER A 19 20.18 18.65 -4.66
C SER A 19 19.94 17.94 -3.33
N ASP A 20 19.65 18.71 -2.27
CA ASP A 20 19.32 18.17 -0.95
C ASP A 20 18.07 17.29 -1.02
N ALA A 21 17.01 17.75 -1.70
CA ALA A 21 15.79 16.97 -1.88
C ALA A 21 16.04 15.65 -2.64
N ILE A 22 16.88 15.66 -3.69
CA ILE A 22 17.28 14.44 -4.40
C ILE A 22 18.00 13.48 -3.46
N ALA A 23 18.93 13.97 -2.63
CA ALA A 23 19.67 13.14 -1.69
C ALA A 23 18.73 12.48 -0.67
N TYR A 24 17.82 13.25 -0.07
CA TYR A 24 16.82 12.72 0.86
C TYR A 24 15.92 11.65 0.23
N ILE A 25 15.46 11.89 -1.00
CA ILE A 25 14.66 10.89 -1.73
C ILE A 25 15.48 9.61 -1.96
N LYS A 26 16.73 9.73 -2.44
CA LYS A 26 17.59 8.57 -2.74
C LYS A 26 17.95 7.76 -1.50
N LEU A 27 18.11 8.38 -0.33
CA LEU A 27 18.34 7.68 0.95
C LEU A 27 17.18 6.75 1.35
N SER A 28 15.98 6.98 0.80
CA SER A 28 14.79 6.18 1.08
C SER A 28 14.59 5.02 0.08
N LEU A 29 15.45 4.91 -0.92
CA LEU A 29 15.35 3.94 -2.01
C LEU A 29 16.38 2.82 -1.83
N SER A 30 16.07 1.62 -2.34
CA SER A 30 17.07 0.56 -2.47
C SER A 30 18.08 0.86 -3.58
N ASP A 31 19.24 0.20 -3.56
CA ASP A 31 20.29 0.38 -4.59
C ASP A 31 19.75 0.16 -6.02
N GLU A 32 18.89 -0.83 -6.21
CA GLU A 32 18.24 -1.10 -7.50
C GLU A 32 17.33 0.06 -7.94
N GLN A 33 16.56 0.62 -7.02
CA GLN A 33 15.70 1.78 -7.29
C GLN A 33 16.54 3.04 -7.58
N ILE A 34 17.66 3.24 -6.87
CA ILE A 34 18.58 4.35 -7.12
C ILE A 34 19.12 4.27 -8.55
N LEU A 35 19.52 3.07 -9.01
CA LEU A 35 19.97 2.85 -10.39
C LEU A 35 18.86 3.14 -11.40
N GLN A 36 17.63 2.73 -11.12
CA GLN A 36 16.47 3.00 -11.98
C GLN A 36 16.22 4.49 -12.22
N PHE A 37 16.46 5.34 -11.22
CA PHE A 37 16.22 6.79 -11.29
C PHE A 37 17.51 7.64 -11.35
N ALA A 38 18.65 7.02 -11.69
CA ALA A 38 19.96 7.68 -11.65
C ALA A 38 20.07 8.93 -12.54
N ALA A 39 19.35 8.95 -13.67
CA ALA A 39 19.36 10.05 -14.64
C ALA A 39 18.61 11.31 -14.18
N GLU A 40 17.86 11.25 -13.08
CA GLU A 40 17.05 12.38 -12.61
C GLU A 40 17.88 13.37 -11.78
N SER A 41 18.04 14.58 -12.32
CA SER A 41 18.73 15.71 -11.67
C SER A 41 17.77 16.76 -11.10
N ASN A 42 16.46 16.54 -11.19
CA ASN A 42 15.44 17.42 -10.64
C ASN A 42 14.56 16.67 -9.63
N ALA A 43 14.52 17.14 -8.38
CA ALA A 43 13.80 16.50 -7.29
C ALA A 43 12.30 16.31 -7.59
N LYS A 44 11.66 17.30 -8.22
CA LYS A 44 10.24 17.23 -8.58
C LYS A 44 9.98 16.18 -9.66
N ILE A 45 10.84 16.10 -10.67
CA ILE A 45 10.73 15.08 -11.73
C ILE A 45 10.99 13.69 -11.15
N LEU A 46 12.03 13.54 -10.33
CA LEU A 46 12.35 12.31 -9.61
C LEU A 46 11.15 11.82 -8.79
N TRP A 47 10.59 12.68 -7.95
CA TRP A 47 9.42 12.37 -7.13
C TRP A 47 8.21 11.97 -7.97
N ASN A 48 7.92 12.71 -9.04
CA ASN A 48 6.79 12.40 -9.92
C ASN A 48 6.98 11.07 -10.64
N LYS A 49 8.20 10.73 -11.07
CA LYS A 49 8.50 9.43 -11.69
C LYS A 49 8.33 8.29 -10.70
N ILE A 50 8.92 8.39 -9.50
CA ILE A 50 8.74 7.40 -8.43
C ILE A 50 7.24 7.21 -8.17
N LYS A 51 6.51 8.30 -7.96
CA LYS A 51 5.06 8.25 -7.75
C LYS A 51 4.36 7.54 -8.91
N SER A 52 4.60 7.92 -10.15
CA SER A 52 3.97 7.28 -11.32
C SER A 52 4.31 5.80 -11.45
N THR A 53 5.55 5.40 -11.17
CA THR A 53 6.01 4.01 -11.28
C THR A 53 5.33 3.11 -10.24
N PHE A 54 5.13 3.61 -9.02
CA PHE A 54 4.58 2.80 -7.93
C PHE A 54 3.09 3.01 -7.66
N THR A 55 2.44 4.03 -8.24
CA THR A 55 0.99 4.26 -8.05
C THR A 55 0.17 3.09 -8.58
N GLY A 56 0.43 2.62 -9.80
CA GLY A 56 -0.29 1.47 -10.37
C GLY A 56 -0.15 0.21 -9.51
N GLN A 57 1.09 -0.13 -9.14
CA GLN A 57 1.37 -1.27 -8.25
C GLN A 57 0.70 -1.13 -6.88
N THR A 58 0.56 0.09 -6.36
CA THR A 58 -0.12 0.34 -5.10
C THR A 58 -1.62 0.07 -5.22
N GLU A 59 -2.26 0.54 -6.29
CA GLU A 59 -3.68 0.25 -6.54
C GLU A 59 -3.93 -1.24 -6.79
N ASP A 60 -3.07 -1.91 -7.55
CA ASP A 60 -3.15 -3.37 -7.76
C ASP A 60 -3.08 -4.13 -6.43
N ARG A 61 -2.15 -3.75 -5.54
CA ARG A 61 -2.03 -4.36 -4.20
C ARG A 61 -3.26 -4.13 -3.32
N LYS A 62 -3.93 -2.96 -3.43
CA LYS A 62 -5.20 -2.71 -2.74
C LYS A 62 -6.29 -3.65 -3.26
N ILE A 63 -6.38 -3.80 -4.59
CA ILE A 63 -7.35 -4.70 -5.23
C ILE A 63 -7.10 -6.14 -4.78
N ASP A 64 -5.86 -6.62 -4.85
CA ASP A 64 -5.49 -7.98 -4.50
C ASP A 64 -5.78 -8.29 -3.03
N THR A 65 -5.32 -7.43 -2.11
CA THR A 65 -5.53 -7.65 -0.67
C THR A 65 -7.02 -7.52 -0.30
N GLY A 66 -7.73 -6.57 -0.92
CA GLY A 66 -9.17 -6.42 -0.75
C GLY A 66 -9.94 -7.65 -1.25
N ASN A 67 -9.53 -8.24 -2.37
CA ASN A 67 -10.09 -9.48 -2.89
C ASN A 67 -9.77 -10.68 -2.02
N GLU A 68 -8.58 -10.73 -1.43
CA GLU A 68 -8.17 -11.76 -0.46
C GLU A 68 -9.14 -11.79 0.73
N LEU A 69 -9.46 -10.62 1.30
CA LEU A 69 -10.43 -10.51 2.39
C LEU A 69 -11.85 -10.88 1.94
N LYS A 70 -12.31 -10.35 0.81
CA LYS A 70 -13.68 -10.57 0.30
C LYS A 70 -13.95 -12.04 -0.03
N ASN A 71 -12.91 -12.77 -0.45
CA ASN A 71 -12.98 -14.18 -0.82
C ASN A 71 -12.42 -15.11 0.24
N LEU A 72 -12.15 -14.58 1.45
CA LEU A 72 -11.61 -15.33 2.56
C LEU A 72 -12.49 -16.55 2.87
N LYS A 73 -11.85 -17.71 3.00
CA LYS A 73 -12.49 -18.98 3.40
C LYS A 73 -11.58 -19.69 4.38
N ILE A 74 -12.19 -20.40 5.33
CA ILE A 74 -11.47 -21.27 6.24
C ILE A 74 -10.92 -22.47 5.48
N ASN A 75 -9.64 -22.81 5.73
CA ASN A 75 -9.02 -23.98 5.12
C ASN A 75 -9.41 -25.28 5.88
N SER A 76 -9.35 -26.43 5.21
CA SER A 76 -9.81 -27.70 5.80
C SER A 76 -9.10 -28.09 7.11
N ASN A 77 -7.82 -27.72 7.24
CA ASN A 77 -6.97 -28.07 8.39
C ASN A 77 -6.71 -26.87 9.32
N GLU A 78 -7.37 -25.73 9.09
CA GLU A 78 -7.17 -24.51 9.87
C GLU A 78 -8.12 -24.48 11.08
N SER A 79 -7.61 -24.07 12.24
CA SER A 79 -8.46 -23.83 13.41
C SER A 79 -9.26 -22.54 13.24
N ALA A 80 -10.39 -22.40 13.96
CA ALA A 80 -11.16 -21.16 13.93
C ALA A 80 -10.34 -19.94 14.40
N ASN A 81 -9.44 -20.14 15.37
CA ASN A 81 -8.58 -19.08 15.90
C ASN A 81 -7.55 -18.63 14.86
N ASP A 82 -6.90 -19.58 14.17
CA ASP A 82 -5.93 -19.26 13.11
C ASP A 82 -6.60 -18.53 11.95
N TYR A 83 -7.81 -18.98 11.59
CA TYR A 83 -8.64 -18.32 10.58
C TYR A 83 -8.96 -16.85 10.94
N ILE A 84 -9.39 -16.60 12.18
CA ILE A 84 -9.68 -15.23 12.65
C ILE A 84 -8.40 -14.38 12.70
N ALA A 85 -7.29 -14.96 13.14
CA ALA A 85 -6.00 -14.27 13.14
C ALA A 85 -5.56 -13.89 11.73
N ARG A 86 -5.75 -14.77 10.75
CA ARG A 86 -5.48 -14.50 9.33
C ARG A 86 -6.39 -13.42 8.77
N ALA A 87 -7.69 -13.45 9.09
CA ALA A 87 -8.62 -12.38 8.71
C ALA A 87 -8.16 -11.00 9.22
N ARG A 88 -7.72 -10.93 10.49
CA ARG A 88 -7.17 -9.71 11.09
C ARG A 88 -5.89 -9.26 10.39
N SER A 89 -4.97 -10.19 10.10
CA SER A 89 -3.73 -9.88 9.39
C SER A 89 -3.99 -9.27 8.01
N ILE A 90 -4.96 -9.81 7.27
CA ILE A 90 -5.36 -9.26 5.96
C ILE A 90 -5.99 -7.87 6.14
N ALA A 91 -6.86 -7.68 7.13
CA ALA A 91 -7.47 -6.38 7.41
C ALA A 91 -6.43 -5.30 7.78
N THR A 92 -5.43 -5.64 8.60
CA THR A 92 -4.30 -4.74 8.92
C THR A 92 -3.50 -4.40 7.66
N LYS A 93 -3.29 -5.37 6.77
CA LYS A 93 -2.62 -5.13 5.48
C LYS A 93 -3.44 -4.19 4.58
N CYS A 94 -4.76 -4.38 4.48
CA CYS A 94 -5.66 -3.46 3.78
C CYS A 94 -5.53 -2.03 4.34
N HIS A 95 -5.60 -1.87 5.67
CA HIS A 95 -5.47 -0.57 6.32
C HIS A 95 -4.12 0.10 6.01
N SER A 96 -3.01 -0.66 6.04
CA SER A 96 -1.68 -0.12 5.71
C SER A 96 -1.55 0.37 4.26
N LEU A 97 -2.38 -0.14 3.36
CA LEU A 97 -2.47 0.29 1.97
C LEU A 97 -3.49 1.43 1.79
N GLY A 98 -4.13 1.93 2.85
CA GLY A 98 -5.19 2.93 2.76
C GLY A 98 -6.52 2.39 2.25
N LEU A 99 -6.77 1.09 2.39
CA LEU A 99 -8.05 0.45 2.12
C LEU A 99 -8.73 0.06 3.44
N ASP A 100 -9.68 0.87 3.87
CA ASP A 100 -10.43 0.63 5.11
C ASP A 100 -11.70 -0.17 4.87
N PHE A 101 -11.98 -1.08 5.80
CA PHE A 101 -13.25 -1.80 5.89
C PHE A 101 -13.93 -1.44 7.20
N SER A 102 -15.23 -1.20 7.15
CA SER A 102 -16.02 -1.00 8.36
C SER A 102 -16.00 -2.24 9.24
N PRO A 103 -16.21 -2.11 10.56
CA PRO A 103 -16.34 -3.27 11.46
C PRO A 103 -17.38 -4.28 10.96
N ARG A 104 -18.49 -3.80 10.36
CA ARG A 104 -19.54 -4.64 9.78
C ARG A 104 -19.05 -5.45 8.58
N GLU A 105 -18.28 -4.84 7.68
CA GLU A 105 -17.71 -5.54 6.52
C GLU A 105 -16.70 -6.61 6.95
N LEU A 106 -15.84 -6.28 7.92
CA LEU A 106 -14.88 -7.24 8.47
C LEU A 106 -15.59 -8.48 9.05
N ILE A 107 -16.64 -8.27 9.85
CA ILE A 107 -17.47 -9.35 10.38
C ILE A 107 -18.12 -10.13 9.24
N TYR A 108 -18.75 -9.43 8.29
CA TYR A 108 -19.46 -10.05 7.18
C TYR A 108 -18.57 -10.99 6.35
N TYR A 109 -17.40 -10.52 5.90
CA TYR A 109 -16.49 -11.32 5.08
C TYR A 109 -15.88 -12.47 5.88
N THR A 110 -15.51 -12.23 7.14
CA THR A 110 -14.94 -13.27 8.02
C THR A 110 -15.96 -14.38 8.30
N VAL A 111 -17.20 -14.04 8.66
CA VAL A 111 -18.26 -15.02 8.95
C VAL A 111 -18.65 -15.77 7.67
N ARG A 112 -18.83 -15.09 6.53
CA ARG A 112 -19.21 -15.73 5.26
C ARG A 112 -18.21 -16.82 4.80
N GLY A 113 -16.94 -16.65 5.13
CA GLY A 113 -15.87 -17.60 4.82
C GLY A 113 -15.87 -18.88 5.66
N LEU A 114 -16.65 -18.95 6.74
CA LEU A 114 -16.82 -20.16 7.54
C LEU A 114 -17.55 -21.25 6.73
N LYS A 115 -16.96 -22.43 6.65
CA LYS A 115 -17.44 -23.59 5.87
C LYS A 115 -17.19 -24.89 6.63
N GLY A 116 -17.62 -26.01 6.05
CA GLY A 116 -17.47 -27.35 6.65
C GLY A 116 -18.19 -27.45 7.99
N LYS A 117 -17.46 -27.86 9.03
CA LYS A 117 -18.00 -28.01 10.40
C LYS A 117 -18.53 -26.72 11.04
N PHE A 118 -18.25 -25.55 10.47
CA PHE A 118 -18.68 -24.26 11.01
C PHE A 118 -19.92 -23.68 10.31
N VAL A 119 -20.58 -24.45 9.44
CA VAL A 119 -21.76 -23.98 8.68
C VAL A 119 -22.90 -23.55 9.59
N GLU A 120 -23.21 -24.31 10.63
CA GLU A 120 -24.29 -23.98 11.58
C GLU A 120 -23.99 -22.69 12.35
N VAL A 121 -22.78 -22.58 12.92
CA VAL A 121 -22.30 -21.38 13.61
C VAL A 121 -22.38 -20.15 12.70
N ARG A 122 -21.95 -20.29 11.45
CA ARG A 122 -22.04 -19.20 10.46
C ARG A 122 -23.47 -18.72 10.28
N ASP A 123 -24.42 -19.63 10.13
CA ASP A 123 -25.80 -19.26 9.81
C ASP A 123 -26.49 -18.58 11.00
N ILE A 124 -26.11 -18.93 12.24
CA ILE A 124 -26.50 -18.18 13.45
C ILE A 124 -25.92 -16.75 13.40
N LEU A 125 -24.61 -16.62 13.16
CA LEU A 125 -23.89 -15.34 13.20
C LEU A 125 -24.20 -14.37 12.05
N LYS A 126 -24.85 -14.84 10.97
CA LYS A 126 -25.29 -13.97 9.86
C LYS A 126 -26.57 -13.20 10.17
N THR A 127 -27.35 -13.68 11.14
CA THR A 127 -28.61 -13.09 11.59
C THR A 127 -28.33 -11.81 12.38
#